data_AF-A0A162USP7-F1
#
_entry.id   AF-A0A162USP7-F1
#
_cell.length_a   1.000
_cell.length_b   1.000
_cell.length_c   1.000
_cell.angle_alpha   90.00
_cell.angle_beta   90.00
_cell.angle_gamma   90.00
#
_symmetry.space_group_name_H-M   'P 1'
#
loop_
_entity.id
_entity.type
_entity.pdbx_description
1 polymer ?
#
loop_
_entity_poly.entity_id
_entity_poly.type
_entity_poly.pdbx_seq_one_letter_code
_entity_poly.pdbx_strand_id
1 'polypeptide(L)'
;MLSHTKNKFSSYAKDYKELLSLDFDAILFDILLFIDLFTRIMSLSFFYLHIPRVRQHQLEPDRLIPYQQKGYTLSRLSCQAVRKASQNETPENWQDISVHISTLEKRLRHGSLPKEARCEICYNVTPNQPVLVTQQRILGDQLTYRKYLDVVPVEEAGQKRKILELQTEAQVVQFVNNVYCIEDQGNREKKRIAQIAEESFMLWKTFHVDLNMRIFAQLSTNFKKLQNEEIEIIGYARKSPSPEDQETRVRLLNSTINNLRFRSLETHVYVSTCSRSSTPFQERDRKSHKIYDELDNIDGNTQGKY
;
A
#
# COMPACT_ATOMS: atom_id res chain seq x y z
N MET A 1 -8.07 -49.93 -54.74
CA MET A 1 -7.10 -48.81 -54.64
C MET A 1 -7.37 -48.09 -53.32
N LEU A 2 -6.55 -48.36 -52.31
CA LEU A 2 -6.64 -47.76 -50.97
C LEU A 2 -5.57 -46.67 -50.86
N SER A 3 -5.99 -45.42 -50.69
CA SER A 3 -5.10 -44.27 -50.51
C SER A 3 -4.72 -44.13 -49.03
N HIS A 4 -3.42 -44.23 -48.76
CA HIS A 4 -2.80 -44.05 -47.45
C HIS A 4 -2.55 -42.56 -47.20
N THR A 5 -3.34 -41.93 -46.34
CA THR A 5 -3.07 -40.57 -45.83
C THR A 5 -2.14 -40.65 -44.62
N LYS A 6 -0.88 -40.26 -44.82
CA LYS A 6 0.10 -40.12 -43.73
C LYS A 6 -0.21 -38.86 -42.91
N ASN A 7 -0.70 -39.03 -41.69
CA ASN A 7 -0.78 -37.98 -40.68
C ASN A 7 0.62 -37.63 -40.18
N LYS A 8 1.09 -36.40 -40.47
CA LYS A 8 2.29 -35.81 -39.86
C LYS A 8 1.91 -35.24 -38.50
N PHE A 9 2.23 -35.97 -37.43
CA PHE A 9 2.31 -35.39 -36.09
C PHE A 9 3.53 -34.47 -36.03
N SER A 10 3.33 -33.17 -35.80
CA SER A 10 4.41 -32.26 -35.42
C SER A 10 4.78 -32.52 -33.97
N SER A 11 5.89 -33.20 -33.75
CA SER A 11 6.50 -33.33 -32.42
C SER A 11 7.09 -31.98 -32.00
N TYR A 12 6.38 -31.25 -31.13
CA TYR A 12 6.97 -30.13 -30.40
C TYR A 12 7.79 -30.68 -29.23
N ALA A 13 9.12 -30.52 -29.31
CA ALA A 13 10.10 -30.80 -28.27
C ALA A 13 10.30 -29.51 -27.43
N LYS A 14 10.01 -29.52 -26.12
CA LYS A 14 10.87 -29.88 -24.97
C LYS A 14 11.69 -28.77 -24.29
N ASP A 15 11.74 -27.53 -24.79
CA ASP A 15 12.62 -26.50 -24.20
C ASP A 15 11.90 -25.22 -23.72
N TYR A 16 11.01 -25.37 -22.73
CA TYR A 16 10.32 -24.24 -22.07
C TYR A 16 11.00 -23.80 -20.76
N LYS A 17 12.11 -24.45 -20.38
CA LYS A 17 12.78 -24.25 -19.08
C LYS A 17 13.52 -22.91 -18.97
N GLU A 18 13.90 -22.30 -20.07
CA GLU A 18 14.67 -21.04 -20.07
C GLU A 18 13.77 -19.78 -20.09
N LEU A 19 12.54 -19.88 -20.59
CA LEU A 19 11.59 -18.76 -20.60
C LEU A 19 10.94 -18.50 -19.22
N LEU A 20 10.82 -19.53 -18.38
CA LEU A 20 10.18 -19.41 -17.06
C LEU A 20 11.04 -18.72 -15.98
N SER A 21 12.35 -18.56 -16.22
CA SER A 21 13.28 -17.98 -15.24
C SER A 21 13.28 -16.44 -15.24
N LEU A 22 12.81 -15.80 -16.31
CA LEU A 22 12.87 -14.34 -16.49
C LEU A 22 11.67 -13.60 -15.91
N ASP A 23 10.53 -14.28 -15.70
CA ASP A 23 9.28 -13.63 -15.26
C ASP A 23 9.05 -13.69 -13.74
N PHE A 24 9.80 -14.54 -13.03
CA PHE A 24 9.71 -14.63 -11.57
C PHE A 24 10.14 -13.33 -10.89
N ASP A 25 11.08 -12.60 -11.51
CA ASP A 25 11.58 -11.32 -11.02
C ASP A 25 10.55 -10.19 -11.20
N ALA A 26 9.74 -10.22 -12.25
CA ALA A 26 8.68 -9.22 -12.47
C ALA A 26 7.55 -9.36 -11.42
N ILE A 27 7.13 -10.59 -11.14
CA ILE A 27 6.10 -10.88 -10.12
C ILE A 27 6.63 -10.55 -8.72
N LEU A 28 7.88 -10.90 -8.42
CA LEU A 28 8.51 -10.56 -7.15
C LEU A 28 8.65 -9.04 -6.98
N PHE A 29 8.96 -8.33 -8.06
CA PHE A 29 9.05 -6.87 -8.06
C PHE A 29 7.69 -6.19 -7.81
N ASP A 30 6.60 -6.70 -8.41
CA ASP A 30 5.25 -6.19 -8.15
C ASP A 30 4.81 -6.41 -6.70
N ILE A 31 5.13 -7.57 -6.12
CA ILE A 31 4.87 -7.86 -4.70
C ILE A 31 5.68 -6.92 -3.80
N LEU A 32 6.95 -6.67 -4.11
CA LEU A 32 7.80 -5.77 -3.34
C LEU A 32 7.36 -4.31 -3.45
N LEU A 33 6.92 -3.85 -4.63
CA LEU A 33 6.32 -2.54 -4.82
C LEU A 33 5.02 -2.38 -4.03
N PHE A 34 4.18 -3.42 -4.00
CA PHE A 34 2.95 -3.42 -3.21
C PHE A 34 3.24 -3.31 -1.71
N ILE A 35 4.24 -4.05 -1.19
CA ILE A 35 4.66 -3.98 0.21
C ILE A 35 5.27 -2.61 0.54
N ASP A 36 6.10 -2.03 -0.32
CA ASP A 36 6.70 -0.69 -0.10
C ASP A 36 5.62 0.41 -0.11
N LEU A 37 4.69 0.36 -1.05
CA LEU A 37 3.56 1.29 -1.09
C LEU A 37 2.68 1.17 0.17
N PHE A 38 2.41 -0.06 0.60
CA PHE A 38 1.56 -0.33 1.77
C PHE A 38 2.24 0.12 3.08
N THR A 39 3.53 -0.11 3.24
CA THR A 39 4.29 0.36 4.42
C THR A 39 4.39 1.89 4.46
N ARG A 40 4.46 2.57 3.29
CA ARG A 40 4.36 4.04 3.20
C ARG A 40 2.99 4.57 3.59
N ILE A 41 1.90 3.94 3.14
CA ILE A 41 0.54 4.35 3.50
C ILE A 41 0.33 4.18 5.01
N MET A 42 0.74 3.03 5.57
CA MET A 42 0.57 2.75 7.00
C MET A 42 1.45 3.65 7.88
N SER A 43 2.68 3.96 7.46
CA SER A 43 3.53 4.90 8.19
C SER A 43 2.98 6.33 8.19
N LEU A 44 2.39 6.79 7.07
CA LEU A 44 1.69 8.08 7.02
C LEU A 44 0.50 8.14 8.00
N SER A 45 -0.22 7.03 8.20
CA SER A 45 -1.28 6.94 9.22
C SER A 45 -0.75 7.04 10.65
N PHE A 46 0.42 6.44 10.92
CA PHE A 46 1.11 6.56 12.22
C PHE A 46 1.62 7.99 12.48
N PHE A 47 2.15 8.68 11.47
CA PHE A 47 2.61 10.07 11.62
C PHE A 47 1.46 11.05 11.86
N TYR A 48 0.28 10.82 11.29
CA TYR A 48 -0.91 11.66 11.56
C TYR A 48 -1.41 11.53 13.01
N LEU A 49 -1.18 10.38 13.66
CA LEU A 49 -1.58 10.13 15.05
C LEU A 49 -0.58 10.65 16.09
N HIS A 50 0.67 10.93 15.68
CA HIS A 50 1.75 11.31 16.59
C HIS A 50 2.20 12.77 16.49
N ILE A 51 1.50 13.64 15.75
CA ILE A 51 1.77 15.09 15.83
C ILE A 51 1.31 15.56 17.23
N PRO A 52 2.23 16.01 18.11
CA PRO A 52 1.81 16.59 19.37
C PRO A 52 1.02 17.85 19.06
N ARG A 53 -0.26 17.88 19.44
CA ARG A 53 -1.07 19.09 19.39
C ARG A 53 -0.37 20.13 20.26
N VAL A 54 0.17 21.16 19.60
CA VAL A 54 0.60 22.39 20.25
C VAL A 54 -0.60 22.91 21.03
N ARG A 55 -0.45 23.05 22.35
CA ARG A 55 -1.47 23.66 23.22
C ARG A 55 -1.72 25.07 22.70
N GLN A 56 -2.89 25.31 22.12
CA GLN A 56 -3.37 26.65 21.82
C GLN A 56 -3.72 27.33 23.15
N HIS A 57 -2.76 28.05 23.72
CA HIS A 57 -3.09 29.17 24.58
C HIS A 57 -3.29 30.41 23.70
N GLN A 58 -4.51 30.97 23.79
CA GLN A 58 -4.92 32.32 23.40
C GLN A 58 -4.42 32.86 22.04
N LEU A 59 -5.30 32.79 21.04
CA LEU A 59 -5.17 33.53 19.79
C LEU A 59 -5.65 34.98 19.99
N GLU A 60 -4.71 35.91 20.00
CA GLU A 60 -4.92 37.30 19.57
C GLU A 60 -5.04 37.32 18.04
N PRO A 61 -6.02 38.05 17.46
CA PRO A 61 -6.26 38.06 16.03
C PRO A 61 -5.51 39.22 15.39
N ASP A 62 -4.27 39.01 14.93
CA ASP A 62 -3.70 39.72 13.77
C ASP A 62 -2.21 39.38 13.61
N ARG A 63 -1.91 38.45 12.70
CA ARG A 63 -0.71 38.42 11.84
C ARG A 63 -0.70 37.15 10.98
N LEU A 64 -0.91 37.35 9.68
CA LEU A 64 -0.71 36.33 8.65
C LEU A 64 0.78 36.20 8.31
N ILE A 65 1.31 34.97 8.27
CA ILE A 65 2.60 34.64 7.64
C ILE A 65 2.36 33.47 6.66
N PRO A 66 2.88 33.53 5.41
CA PRO A 66 2.61 32.51 4.40
C PRO A 66 3.49 31.27 4.57
N TYR A 67 2.90 30.09 4.40
CA TYR A 67 3.57 28.80 4.49
C TYR A 67 3.96 28.31 3.08
N GLN A 68 5.26 28.06 2.84
CA GLN A 68 5.77 27.38 1.64
C GLN A 68 6.01 25.90 1.92
N GLN A 69 5.50 25.05 1.04
CA GLN A 69 5.58 23.59 1.11
C GLN A 69 6.85 23.10 0.37
N LYS A 70 7.76 22.41 1.07
CA LYS A 70 8.85 21.62 0.44
C LYS A 70 8.61 20.14 0.73
N GLY A 71 8.53 19.35 -0.34
CA GLY A 71 8.38 17.89 -0.29
C GLY A 71 9.69 17.19 0.02
N TYR A 72 9.60 16.09 0.78
CA TYR A 72 10.70 15.18 1.08
C TYR A 72 10.23 13.74 0.84
N THR A 73 11.08 12.89 0.27
CA THR A 73 10.91 11.44 0.20
C THR A 73 12.11 10.74 0.84
N LEU A 74 11.84 9.66 1.59
CA LEU A 74 12.80 9.00 2.47
C LEU A 74 12.67 7.48 2.25
N SER A 75 13.60 6.87 1.51
CA SER A 75 13.67 5.41 1.38
C SER A 75 15.06 4.92 0.99
N ARG A 76 15.89 4.60 2.00
CA ARG A 76 16.95 3.57 1.91
C ARG A 76 17.62 3.25 3.26
N LEU A 77 17.57 4.16 4.22
CA LEU A 77 18.26 4.00 5.52
C LEU A 77 17.42 3.34 6.62
N SER A 78 16.08 3.36 6.51
CA SER A 78 15.19 2.67 7.47
C SER A 78 15.41 1.15 7.46
N CYS A 79 15.63 0.56 6.29
CA CYS A 79 15.85 -0.89 6.17
C CYS A 79 17.16 -1.37 6.81
N GLN A 80 18.21 -0.53 6.89
CA GLN A 80 19.47 -0.88 7.55
C GLN A 80 19.38 -0.77 9.08
N ALA A 81 18.62 0.20 9.60
CA ALA A 81 18.38 0.33 11.04
C ALA A 81 17.50 -0.81 11.58
N VAL A 82 16.46 -1.20 10.83
CA VAL A 82 15.56 -2.30 11.19
C VAL A 82 16.29 -3.65 11.17
N ARG A 83 17.19 -3.90 10.21
CA ARG A 83 18.01 -5.13 10.18
C ARG A 83 18.98 -5.24 11.36
N LYS A 84 19.54 -4.12 11.84
CA LYS A 84 20.42 -4.13 13.03
C LYS A 84 19.64 -4.31 14.33
N ALA A 85 18.44 -3.73 14.43
CA ALA A 85 17.56 -3.90 15.60
C ALA A 85 17.02 -5.34 15.72
N SER A 86 16.81 -6.03 14.60
CA SER A 86 16.36 -7.43 14.57
C SER A 86 17.42 -8.45 15.03
N GLN A 87 18.69 -8.06 15.19
CA GLN A 87 19.79 -8.97 15.52
C GLN A 87 20.32 -8.82 16.96
N ASN A 88 19.88 -7.82 17.72
CA ASN A 88 20.33 -7.60 19.09
C ASN A 88 19.15 -7.56 20.06
N GLU A 89 18.95 -8.66 20.78
CA GLU A 89 18.05 -8.76 21.92
C GLU A 89 18.74 -8.15 23.16
N THR A 90 18.63 -6.85 23.37
CA THR A 90 18.61 -6.25 24.73
C THR A 90 18.26 -4.76 24.69
N PRO A 91 17.58 -4.21 25.72
CA PRO A 91 16.98 -2.87 25.67
C PRO A 91 17.92 -1.71 25.95
N GLU A 92 19.22 -1.93 26.20
CA GLU A 92 20.13 -0.87 26.66
C GLU A 92 20.73 -0.01 25.53
N ASN A 93 20.43 -0.30 24.25
CA ASN A 93 21.16 0.30 23.12
C ASN A 93 20.37 1.35 22.29
N TRP A 94 19.22 1.82 22.80
CA TRP A 94 18.37 2.77 22.06
C TRP A 94 18.96 4.19 21.95
N GLN A 95 19.82 4.59 22.90
CA GLN A 95 20.50 5.89 22.87
C GLN A 95 21.53 5.98 21.73
N ASP A 96 22.26 4.89 21.46
CA ASP A 96 23.23 4.83 20.34
C ASP A 96 22.53 4.83 18.98
N ILE A 97 21.38 4.16 18.86
CA ILE A 97 20.56 4.20 17.64
C ILE A 97 20.08 5.63 17.35
N SER A 98 19.67 6.37 18.38
CA SER A 98 19.22 7.77 18.24
C SER A 98 20.34 8.73 17.79
N VAL A 99 21.56 8.55 18.32
CA VAL A 99 22.75 9.31 17.89
C VAL A 99 23.13 8.96 16.45
N HIS A 100 23.02 7.69 16.05
CA HIS A 100 23.31 7.24 14.70
C HIS A 100 22.31 7.79 13.67
N ILE A 101 21.02 7.78 14.01
CA ILE A 101 19.95 8.38 13.17
C ILE A 101 20.19 9.89 13.02
N SER A 102 20.48 10.61 14.12
CA SER A 102 20.76 12.05 14.08
C SER A 102 22.00 12.40 13.24
N THR A 103 23.02 11.54 13.25
CA THR A 103 24.24 11.69 12.44
C THR A 103 23.97 11.43 10.95
N LEU A 104 23.15 10.44 10.63
CA LEU A 104 22.70 10.15 9.26
C LEU A 104 21.84 11.27 8.69
N GLU A 105 20.95 11.85 9.48
CA GLU A 105 20.16 13.01 9.08
C GLU A 105 21.02 14.26 8.83
N LYS A 106 22.05 14.50 9.65
CA LYS A 106 23.01 15.59 9.39
C LYS A 106 23.75 15.40 8.06
N ARG A 107 24.09 14.15 7.69
CA ARG A 107 24.70 13.85 6.38
C ARG A 107 23.73 14.03 5.22
N LEU A 108 22.45 13.67 5.40
CA LEU A 108 21.40 13.87 4.39
C LEU A 108 21.06 15.35 4.17
N ARG A 109 21.15 16.19 5.20
CA ARG A 109 20.90 17.64 5.11
C ARG A 109 21.95 18.41 4.30
N HIS A 110 23.15 17.85 4.11
CA HIS A 110 24.27 18.53 3.43
C HIS A 110 24.74 17.85 2.13
N GLY A 111 24.17 16.70 1.76
CA GLY A 111 24.53 15.99 0.53
C GLY A 111 23.44 16.08 -0.53
N SER A 112 23.75 16.67 -1.68
CA SER A 112 22.95 16.49 -2.89
C SER A 112 22.92 15.00 -3.24
N LEU A 113 21.77 14.35 -3.05
CA LEU A 113 21.54 12.99 -3.54
C LEU A 113 21.84 12.95 -5.05
N PRO A 114 22.61 11.96 -5.54
CA PRO A 114 22.83 11.83 -6.96
C PRO A 114 21.47 11.61 -7.63
N LYS A 115 21.23 12.38 -8.71
CA LYS A 115 20.10 12.17 -9.63
C LYS A 115 19.89 10.68 -9.83
N GLU A 116 18.66 10.22 -9.60
CA GLU A 116 18.14 8.86 -9.75
C GLU A 116 19.13 7.89 -10.44
N ALA A 117 19.70 6.99 -9.66
CA ALA A 117 20.64 6.00 -10.18
C ALA A 117 19.89 5.08 -11.16
N ARG A 118 20.04 5.35 -12.46
CA ARG A 118 19.51 4.50 -13.54
C ARG A 118 20.13 3.12 -13.42
N CYS A 119 19.29 2.10 -13.26
CA CYS A 119 19.69 0.70 -13.24
C CYS A 119 19.25 0.05 -14.55
N GLU A 120 20.06 -0.88 -15.07
CA GLU A 120 19.77 -1.66 -16.26
C GLU A 120 20.01 -3.15 -15.96
N ILE A 121 19.26 -4.03 -16.63
CA ILE A 121 19.45 -5.48 -16.54
C ILE A 121 20.53 -5.86 -17.56
N CYS A 122 21.60 -6.48 -17.07
CA CYS A 122 22.71 -7.00 -17.86
C CYS A 122 23.06 -8.42 -17.40
N TYR A 123 24.09 -9.02 -18.00
CA TYR A 123 24.64 -10.30 -17.55
C TYR A 123 26.16 -10.23 -17.49
N ASN A 124 26.77 -11.09 -16.67
CA ASN A 124 28.22 -11.10 -16.52
C ASN A 124 28.90 -12.09 -17.48
N VAL A 125 28.94 -13.37 -17.10
CA VAL A 125 29.61 -14.41 -17.87
C VAL A 125 28.61 -15.18 -18.74
N THR A 126 27.43 -15.48 -18.21
CA THR A 126 26.42 -16.29 -18.89
C THR A 126 25.15 -15.47 -19.11
N PRO A 127 24.59 -15.42 -20.34
CA PRO A 127 23.35 -14.69 -20.63
C PRO A 127 22.15 -15.17 -19.80
N ASN A 128 22.21 -16.41 -19.29
CA ASN A 128 21.14 -17.03 -18.54
C ASN A 128 21.14 -16.63 -17.04
N GLN A 129 22.01 -15.69 -16.63
CA GLN A 129 22.10 -15.17 -15.27
C GLN A 129 21.98 -13.64 -15.28
N PRO A 130 20.75 -13.08 -15.33
CA PRO A 130 20.54 -11.64 -15.33
C PRO A 130 20.97 -11.03 -13.98
N VAL A 131 21.54 -9.83 -14.05
CA VAL A 131 21.96 -9.05 -12.89
C VAL A 131 21.48 -7.60 -13.08
N LEU A 132 20.86 -7.03 -12.04
CA LEU A 132 20.47 -5.62 -12.04
C LEU A 132 21.64 -4.76 -11.56
N VAL A 133 22.16 -3.88 -12.43
CA VAL A 133 23.38 -3.12 -12.16
C VAL A 133 23.17 -1.64 -12.50
N THR A 134 23.80 -0.73 -11.76
CA THR A 134 23.73 0.70 -12.07
C THR A 134 24.45 0.99 -13.39
N GLN A 135 23.91 1.92 -14.17
CA GLN A 135 24.47 2.31 -15.46
C GLN A 135 25.94 2.76 -15.34
N GLN A 136 26.29 3.43 -14.23
CA GLN A 136 27.69 3.79 -13.93
C GLN A 136 28.61 2.58 -13.78
N ARG A 137 28.16 1.48 -13.17
CA ARG A 137 28.96 0.26 -13.03
C ARG A 137 29.13 -0.46 -14.37
N ILE A 138 28.07 -0.49 -15.18
CA ILE A 138 28.12 -1.07 -16.53
C ILE A 138 29.10 -0.28 -17.40
N LEU A 139 29.05 1.06 -17.34
CA LEU A 139 29.99 1.92 -18.06
C LEU A 139 31.43 1.80 -17.54
N GLY A 140 31.61 1.55 -16.24
CA GLY A 140 32.92 1.38 -15.62
C GLY A 140 33.58 0.04 -15.91
N ASP A 141 32.81 -1.00 -16.26
CA ASP A 141 33.32 -2.34 -16.54
C ASP A 141 32.47 -3.06 -17.61
N GLN A 142 32.62 -2.64 -18.86
CA GLN A 142 31.87 -3.18 -19.99
C GLN A 142 32.25 -4.63 -20.35
N LEU A 143 33.41 -5.12 -19.87
CA LEU A 143 33.84 -6.50 -20.12
C LEU A 143 33.12 -7.47 -19.20
N THR A 144 32.93 -7.08 -17.94
CA THR A 144 32.22 -7.85 -16.93
C THR A 144 30.70 -7.70 -17.03
N TYR A 145 30.17 -6.63 -17.63
CA TYR A 145 28.71 -6.44 -17.74
C TYR A 145 28.30 -6.24 -19.20
N ARG A 146 27.67 -7.25 -19.78
CA ARG A 146 27.19 -7.24 -21.16
C ARG A 146 25.69 -7.00 -21.20
N LYS A 147 25.24 -6.14 -22.11
CA LYS A 147 23.81 -5.91 -22.32
C LYS A 147 23.26 -6.93 -23.30
N TYR A 148 22.03 -7.36 -23.07
CA TYR A 148 21.33 -8.30 -23.96
C TYR A 148 21.16 -7.78 -25.38
N LEU A 149 21.04 -6.45 -25.56
CA LEU A 149 20.84 -5.82 -26.86
C LEU A 149 22.14 -5.68 -27.69
N ASP A 150 23.31 -5.82 -27.05
CA ASP A 150 24.61 -5.62 -27.72
C ASP A 150 25.19 -6.91 -28.32
N VAL A 151 24.54 -8.05 -28.07
CA VAL A 151 24.96 -9.34 -28.64
C VAL A 151 24.41 -9.46 -30.05
N VAL A 152 25.19 -9.00 -31.03
CA VAL A 152 24.96 -9.38 -32.42
C VAL A 152 25.14 -10.91 -32.50
N PRO A 153 24.12 -11.69 -32.90
CA PRO A 153 24.25 -13.14 -32.95
C PRO A 153 25.40 -13.50 -33.91
N VAL A 154 26.41 -14.19 -33.39
CA VAL A 154 27.41 -14.85 -34.25
C VAL A 154 26.62 -15.94 -34.99
N GLU A 155 26.32 -15.72 -36.27
CA GLU A 155 25.60 -16.69 -37.10
C GLU A 155 26.45 -17.96 -37.25
N GLU A 156 26.29 -18.93 -36.34
CA GLU A 156 26.70 -20.30 -36.61
C GLU A 156 25.78 -20.86 -37.71
N ALA A 157 26.40 -21.18 -38.84
CA ALA A 157 25.74 -21.61 -40.05
C ALA A 157 25.05 -22.97 -39.87
N GLY A 158 23.78 -22.97 -39.45
CA GLY A 158 22.98 -24.19 -39.41
C GLY A 158 21.60 -23.96 -38.81
N GLN A 159 20.61 -23.71 -39.68
CA GLN A 159 19.19 -23.48 -39.38
C GLN A 159 18.85 -22.16 -38.68
N LYS A 160 18.59 -21.15 -39.51
CA LYS A 160 17.92 -19.90 -39.11
C LYS A 160 16.57 -20.22 -38.47
N ARG A 161 16.49 -20.19 -37.14
CA ARG A 161 15.22 -20.15 -36.42
C ARG A 161 14.49 -18.89 -36.90
N LYS A 162 13.28 -19.05 -37.44
CA LYS A 162 12.44 -17.90 -37.78
C LYS A 162 12.04 -17.22 -36.49
N ILE A 163 12.62 -16.05 -36.23
CA ILE A 163 12.14 -15.14 -35.19
C ILE A 163 10.72 -14.74 -35.61
N LEU A 164 9.73 -15.18 -34.84
CA LEU A 164 8.35 -14.75 -35.00
C LEU A 164 8.23 -13.38 -34.34
N GLU A 165 8.27 -12.31 -35.14
CA GLU A 165 7.89 -10.99 -34.65
C GLU A 165 6.38 -10.96 -34.40
N LEU A 166 5.99 -10.60 -33.17
CA LEU A 166 4.59 -10.33 -32.82
C LEU A 166 4.25 -8.94 -33.37
N GLN A 167 3.38 -8.88 -34.39
CA GLN A 167 3.06 -7.64 -35.10
C GLN A 167 1.81 -6.94 -34.56
N THR A 168 1.02 -7.62 -33.74
CA THR A 168 -0.26 -7.11 -33.25
C THR A 168 -0.43 -7.36 -31.75
N GLU A 169 -1.15 -6.46 -31.08
CA GLU A 169 -1.49 -6.58 -29.66
C GLU A 169 -2.23 -7.89 -29.36
N ALA A 170 -3.12 -8.32 -30.26
CA ALA A 170 -3.81 -9.61 -30.14
C ALA A 170 -2.86 -10.82 -30.11
N GLN A 171 -1.78 -10.79 -30.88
CA GLN A 171 -0.74 -11.84 -30.87
C GLN A 171 0.06 -11.82 -29.56
N VAL A 172 0.32 -10.63 -29.00
CA VAL A 172 0.97 -10.50 -27.68
C VAL A 172 0.06 -11.06 -26.60
N VAL A 173 -1.22 -10.68 -26.57
CA VAL A 173 -2.20 -11.20 -25.62
C VAL A 173 -2.37 -12.72 -25.76
N GLN A 174 -2.41 -13.25 -26.98
CA GLN A 174 -2.51 -14.70 -27.20
C GLN A 174 -1.23 -15.44 -26.80
N PHE A 175 -0.05 -14.86 -27.03
CA PHE A 175 1.22 -15.42 -26.58
C PHE A 175 1.29 -15.44 -25.05
N VAL A 176 0.99 -14.32 -24.39
CA VAL A 176 0.91 -14.21 -22.93
C VAL A 176 -0.11 -15.21 -22.39
N ASN A 177 -1.32 -15.26 -22.94
CA ASN A 177 -2.33 -16.22 -22.48
C ASN A 177 -1.90 -17.68 -22.70
N ASN A 178 -1.21 -18.02 -23.79
CA ASN A 178 -0.71 -19.37 -23.99
C ASN A 178 0.44 -19.72 -23.03
N VAL A 179 1.38 -18.79 -22.82
CA VAL A 179 2.52 -18.96 -21.90
C VAL A 179 2.03 -19.00 -20.45
N TYR A 180 1.01 -18.23 -20.09
CA TYR A 180 0.46 -18.10 -18.73
C TYR A 180 -0.88 -18.79 -18.50
N CYS A 181 -1.39 -19.58 -19.44
CA CYS A 181 -2.65 -20.30 -19.27
C CYS A 181 -2.59 -21.19 -18.03
N ILE A 182 -3.55 -20.99 -17.11
CA ILE A 182 -3.60 -21.65 -15.80
C ILE A 182 -4.01 -23.13 -15.93
N GLU A 183 -4.69 -23.47 -17.02
CA GLU A 183 -5.31 -24.78 -17.24
C GLU A 183 -4.33 -25.85 -17.75
N ASP A 184 -3.09 -25.48 -18.08
CA ASP A 184 -2.09 -26.45 -18.51
C ASP A 184 -1.61 -27.30 -17.32
N GLN A 185 -2.15 -28.52 -17.25
CA GLN A 185 -1.88 -29.47 -16.16
C GLN A 185 -0.40 -29.84 -16.01
N GLY A 186 0.42 -29.59 -17.05
CA GLY A 186 1.86 -29.86 -17.05
C GLY A 186 2.71 -28.81 -16.31
N ASN A 187 2.18 -27.63 -16.01
CA ASN A 187 3.00 -26.55 -15.45
C ASN A 187 3.02 -26.58 -13.90
N ARG A 188 3.86 -27.46 -13.35
CA ARG A 188 4.06 -27.62 -11.89
C ARG A 188 4.49 -26.32 -11.20
N GLU A 189 5.23 -25.46 -11.88
CA GLU A 189 5.76 -24.24 -11.28
C GLU A 189 4.67 -23.18 -11.08
N LYS A 190 3.76 -23.03 -12.05
CA LYS A 190 2.58 -22.16 -11.89
C LYS A 190 1.70 -22.58 -10.71
N LYS A 191 1.47 -23.88 -10.53
CA LYS A 191 0.71 -24.39 -9.37
C LYS A 191 1.37 -24.01 -8.05
N ARG A 192 2.70 -24.04 -7.98
CA ARG A 192 3.45 -23.57 -6.81
C ARG A 192 3.30 -22.08 -6.59
N ILE A 193 3.42 -21.26 -7.64
CA ILE A 193 3.25 -19.80 -7.53
C ILE A 193 1.83 -19.45 -7.06
N ALA A 194 0.80 -20.07 -7.64
CA ALA A 194 -0.59 -19.86 -7.24
C ALA A 194 -0.80 -20.26 -5.77
N GLN A 195 -0.26 -21.39 -5.34
CA GLN A 195 -0.31 -21.83 -3.95
C GLN A 195 0.40 -20.85 -3.01
N ILE A 196 1.60 -20.38 -3.35
CA ILE A 196 2.34 -19.38 -2.55
C ILE A 196 1.55 -18.07 -2.46
N ALA A 197 0.93 -17.63 -3.56
CA ALA A 197 0.10 -16.42 -3.57
C ALA A 197 -1.12 -16.57 -2.65
N GLU A 198 -1.80 -17.72 -2.68
CA GLU A 198 -2.93 -18.02 -1.82
C GLU A 198 -2.53 -18.10 -0.33
N GLU A 199 -1.43 -18.80 -0.02
CA GLU A 199 -0.88 -18.87 1.34
C GLU A 199 -0.45 -17.48 1.85
N SER A 200 0.19 -16.68 1.01
CA SER A 200 0.59 -15.30 1.33
C SER A 200 -0.62 -14.41 1.58
N PHE A 201 -1.68 -14.54 0.77
CA PHE A 201 -2.92 -13.80 0.96
C PHE A 201 -3.62 -14.17 2.27
N MET A 202 -3.66 -15.46 2.62
CA MET A 202 -4.24 -15.93 3.87
C MET A 202 -3.44 -15.50 5.10
N LEU A 203 -2.10 -15.54 5.02
CA LEU A 203 -1.23 -15.01 6.06
C LEU A 203 -1.44 -13.51 6.26
N TRP A 204 -1.54 -12.75 5.16
CA TRP A 204 -1.83 -11.32 5.20
C TRP A 204 -3.18 -11.02 5.85
N LYS A 205 -4.24 -11.73 5.46
CA LYS A 205 -5.58 -11.57 6.04
C LYS A 205 -5.57 -11.82 7.55
N THR A 206 -4.86 -12.86 7.98
CA THR A 206 -4.72 -13.21 9.40
C THR A 206 -3.93 -12.15 10.16
N PHE A 207 -2.80 -11.71 9.62
CA PHE A 207 -1.97 -10.65 10.20
C PHE A 207 -2.71 -9.32 10.29
N HIS A 208 -3.49 -8.95 9.27
CA HIS A 208 -4.24 -7.71 9.25
C HIS A 208 -5.35 -7.69 10.31
N VAL A 209 -6.06 -8.81 10.48
CA VAL A 209 -7.06 -8.94 11.55
C VAL A 209 -6.40 -8.85 12.93
N ASP A 210 -5.30 -9.56 13.18
CA ASP A 210 -4.61 -9.51 14.47
C ASP A 210 -4.04 -8.12 14.77
N LEU A 211 -3.39 -7.48 13.79
CA LEU A 211 -2.84 -6.13 13.94
C LEU A 211 -3.95 -5.11 14.24
N ASN A 212 -5.06 -5.16 13.51
CA ASN A 212 -6.20 -4.27 13.76
C ASN A 212 -6.80 -4.51 15.15
N MET A 213 -6.89 -5.77 15.60
CA MET A 213 -7.38 -6.11 16.93
C MET A 213 -6.46 -5.57 18.03
N ARG A 214 -5.13 -5.68 17.87
CA ARG A 214 -4.16 -5.13 18.82
C ARG A 214 -4.17 -3.61 18.86
N ILE A 215 -4.19 -2.96 17.70
CA ILE A 215 -4.31 -1.49 17.61
C ILE A 215 -5.61 -1.03 18.27
N PHE A 216 -6.73 -1.70 17.99
CA PHE A 216 -8.02 -1.39 18.59
C PHE A 216 -8.01 -1.58 20.11
N ALA A 217 -7.44 -2.67 20.62
CA ALA A 217 -7.31 -2.93 22.04
C ALA A 217 -6.44 -1.87 22.75
N GLN A 218 -5.31 -1.49 22.14
CA GLN A 218 -4.42 -0.46 22.69
C GLN A 218 -5.10 0.90 22.70
N LEU A 219 -5.75 1.29 21.59
CA LEU A 219 -6.50 2.54 21.51
C LEU A 219 -7.64 2.56 22.53
N SER A 220 -8.41 1.48 22.64
CA SER A 220 -9.49 1.37 23.64
C SER A 220 -8.97 1.54 25.07
N THR A 221 -7.80 0.97 25.38
CA THR A 221 -7.17 1.13 26.70
C THR A 221 -6.73 2.57 26.95
N ASN A 222 -6.15 3.24 25.95
CA ASN A 222 -5.75 4.63 26.05
C ASN A 222 -6.97 5.56 26.19
N PHE A 223 -8.05 5.32 25.43
CA PHE A 223 -9.29 6.08 25.56
C PHE A 223 -9.93 5.93 26.95
N LYS A 224 -9.93 4.72 27.52
CA LYS A 224 -10.40 4.51 28.90
C LYS A 224 -9.56 5.27 29.92
N LYS A 225 -8.24 5.36 29.72
CA LYS A 225 -7.37 6.19 30.58
C LYS A 225 -7.73 7.67 30.47
N LEU A 226 -7.98 8.17 29.26
CA LEU A 226 -8.41 9.55 29.02
C LEU A 226 -9.79 9.83 29.66
N GLN A 227 -10.71 8.87 29.65
CA GLN A 227 -12.00 9.01 30.34
C GLN A 227 -11.83 9.13 31.86
N ASN A 228 -10.87 8.42 32.46
CA ASN A 228 -10.56 8.55 33.89
C ASN A 228 -9.93 9.91 34.24
N GLU A 229 -9.45 10.66 33.25
CA GLU A 229 -8.91 12.02 33.41
C GLU A 229 -10.00 13.10 33.26
N GLU A 230 -11.29 12.73 33.37
CA GLU A 230 -12.44 13.64 33.22
C GLU A 230 -12.49 14.35 31.86
N ILE A 231 -11.90 13.74 30.82
CA ILE A 231 -11.92 14.30 29.47
C ILE A 231 -13.26 13.96 28.80
N GLU A 232 -14.06 14.98 28.54
CA GLU A 232 -15.28 14.86 27.75
C GLU A 232 -14.96 14.74 26.26
N ILE A 233 -15.40 13.64 25.64
CA ILE A 233 -15.28 13.43 24.20
C ILE A 233 -16.65 13.67 23.56
N ILE A 234 -16.72 14.66 22.67
CA ILE A 234 -17.95 15.04 21.98
C ILE A 234 -17.98 14.45 20.57
N GLY A 235 -18.93 13.57 20.34
CA GLY A 235 -19.26 12.96 19.05
C GLY A 235 -20.32 13.76 18.30
N TYR A 236 -20.22 13.75 16.97
CA TYR A 236 -21.17 14.41 16.10
C TYR A 236 -21.60 13.50 14.95
N ALA A 237 -22.89 13.21 14.87
CA ALA A 237 -23.49 12.49 13.74
C ALA A 237 -24.30 13.45 12.86
N ARG A 238 -24.27 13.25 11.54
CA ARG A 238 -25.04 14.04 10.59
C ARG A 238 -25.58 13.19 9.47
N LYS A 239 -26.80 13.49 9.03
CA LYS A 239 -27.29 13.10 7.72
C LYS A 239 -27.58 14.30 6.82
N SER A 240 -27.17 14.18 5.56
CA SER A 240 -27.54 15.15 4.52
C SER A 240 -29.01 15.00 4.12
N PRO A 241 -29.62 16.06 3.55
CA PRO A 241 -30.90 15.93 2.88
C PRO A 241 -30.81 14.91 1.75
N SER A 242 -31.75 13.97 1.72
CA SER A 242 -31.82 12.89 0.73
C SER A 242 -33.24 12.32 0.69
N PRO A 243 -33.66 11.67 -0.42
CA PRO A 243 -35.05 11.24 -0.61
C PRO A 243 -35.46 9.99 0.19
N GLU A 244 -34.60 9.52 1.11
CA GLU A 244 -34.94 8.41 2.00
C GLU A 244 -36.05 8.79 2.98
N ASP A 245 -36.90 7.80 3.30
CA ASP A 245 -37.96 7.96 4.29
C ASP A 245 -37.40 8.15 5.71
N GLN A 246 -38.31 8.53 6.62
CA GLN A 246 -37.98 8.85 8.00
C GLN A 246 -37.42 7.62 8.76
N GLU A 247 -38.02 6.44 8.59
CA GLU A 247 -37.61 5.21 9.28
C GLU A 247 -36.18 4.81 8.89
N THR A 248 -35.89 4.84 7.59
CA THR A 248 -34.56 4.58 7.05
C THR A 248 -33.55 5.58 7.60
N ARG A 249 -33.91 6.85 7.69
CA ARG A 249 -33.06 7.90 8.25
C ARG A 249 -32.76 7.67 9.72
N VAL A 250 -33.76 7.34 10.53
CA VAL A 250 -33.60 7.00 11.96
C VAL A 250 -32.68 5.80 12.12
N ARG A 251 -32.91 4.72 11.37
CA ARG A 251 -32.06 3.51 11.40
C ARG A 251 -30.60 3.82 11.09
N LEU A 252 -30.34 4.64 10.06
CA LEU A 252 -28.98 5.03 9.68
C LEU A 252 -28.31 5.92 10.73
N LEU A 253 -29.06 6.85 11.32
CA LEU A 253 -28.57 7.71 12.39
C LEU A 253 -28.27 6.90 13.66
N ASN A 254 -29.17 6.02 14.10
CA ASN A 254 -28.95 5.13 15.25
C ASN A 254 -27.74 4.22 15.05
N SER A 255 -27.53 3.68 13.83
CA SER A 255 -26.30 2.94 13.52
C SER A 255 -25.04 3.79 13.70
N THR A 256 -25.08 5.05 13.28
CA THR A 256 -23.94 5.98 13.45
C THR A 256 -23.74 6.34 14.92
N ILE A 257 -24.81 6.65 15.66
CA ILE A 257 -24.77 6.97 17.10
C ILE A 257 -24.20 5.79 17.89
N ASN A 258 -24.66 4.58 17.62
CA ASN A 258 -24.12 3.37 18.24
C ASN A 258 -22.63 3.19 17.92
N ASN A 259 -22.21 3.44 16.68
CA ASN A 259 -20.79 3.38 16.34
C ASN A 259 -19.96 4.41 17.10
N LEU A 260 -20.46 5.63 17.26
CA LEU A 260 -19.81 6.63 18.12
C LEU A 260 -19.72 6.03 19.55
N ARG A 261 -20.85 5.86 20.24
CA ARG A 261 -20.90 5.39 21.63
C ARG A 261 -20.03 4.16 21.92
N PHE A 262 -20.15 3.11 21.10
CA PHE A 262 -19.51 1.82 21.37
C PHE A 262 -18.08 1.71 20.84
N ARG A 263 -17.73 2.40 19.74
CA ARG A 263 -16.40 2.25 19.11
C ARG A 263 -15.48 3.42 19.39
N SER A 264 -16.03 4.62 19.44
CA SER A 264 -15.28 5.86 19.62
C SER A 264 -15.40 6.42 21.03
N LEU A 265 -16.22 5.80 21.89
CA LEU A 265 -16.30 6.04 23.34
C LEU A 265 -16.67 7.50 23.68
N GLU A 266 -17.50 8.15 22.86
CA GLU A 266 -17.92 9.52 23.10
C GLU A 266 -18.84 9.65 24.32
N THR A 267 -18.49 10.60 25.17
CA THR A 267 -19.24 11.01 26.37
C THR A 267 -20.55 11.68 25.99
N HIS A 268 -20.53 12.50 24.94
CA HIS A 268 -21.73 13.15 24.41
C HIS A 268 -21.84 12.95 22.91
N VAL A 269 -23.05 12.73 22.38
CA VAL A 269 -23.33 12.57 20.97
C VAL A 269 -24.43 13.55 20.56
N TYR A 270 -24.06 14.49 19.69
CA TYR A 270 -24.98 15.44 19.08
C TYR A 270 -25.30 15.06 17.64
N VAL A 271 -26.55 15.22 17.25
CA VAL A 271 -27.03 14.75 15.94
C VAL A 271 -27.66 15.87 15.13
N SER A 272 -27.38 15.89 13.83
CA SER A 272 -28.10 16.70 12.84
C SER A 272 -28.81 15.79 11.84
N THR A 273 -30.13 15.77 11.89
CA THR A 273 -30.94 14.83 11.11
C THR A 273 -30.98 15.15 9.62
N CYS A 274 -30.88 16.43 9.27
CA CYS A 274 -31.00 16.90 7.89
C CYS A 274 -30.28 18.24 7.68
N SER A 275 -28.97 18.20 7.45
CA SER A 275 -28.18 19.40 7.14
C SER A 275 -27.13 19.14 6.07
N ARG A 276 -26.88 20.11 5.19
CA ARG A 276 -25.78 20.02 4.21
C ARG A 276 -24.44 20.26 4.91
N SER A 277 -23.35 19.72 4.37
CA SER A 277 -22.01 19.92 4.93
C SER A 277 -21.61 21.40 4.85
N SER A 278 -22.10 22.09 3.82
CA SER A 278 -21.91 23.53 3.61
C SER A 278 -22.73 24.42 4.53
N THR A 279 -23.77 23.89 5.20
CA THR A 279 -24.57 24.70 6.14
C THR A 279 -23.72 25.00 7.38
N PRO A 280 -23.54 26.28 7.77
CA PRO A 280 -22.83 26.65 8.99
C PRO A 280 -23.41 25.96 10.22
N PHE A 281 -22.56 25.57 11.17
CA PHE A 281 -22.99 24.76 12.32
C PHE A 281 -24.10 25.43 13.15
N GLN A 282 -24.00 26.75 13.36
CA GLN A 282 -24.97 27.59 14.10
C GLN A 282 -26.35 27.72 13.42
N GLU A 283 -26.46 27.32 12.15
CA GLU A 283 -27.72 27.37 11.39
C GLU A 283 -28.41 26.01 11.31
N ARG A 284 -27.75 24.93 11.74
CA ARG A 284 -28.29 23.58 11.68
C ARG A 284 -29.37 23.38 12.74
N ASP A 285 -30.37 22.56 12.43
CA ASP A 285 -31.37 22.06 13.38
C ASP A 285 -32.13 23.14 14.19
N ARG A 286 -32.25 24.37 13.66
CA ARG A 286 -33.05 25.45 14.30
C ARG A 286 -34.53 25.10 14.43
N LYS A 287 -35.03 24.20 13.59
CA LYS A 287 -36.41 23.70 13.65
C LYS A 287 -36.42 22.37 14.38
N SER A 288 -37.33 22.21 15.34
CA SER A 288 -37.54 20.92 15.99
C SER A 288 -38.09 19.93 14.96
N HIS A 289 -37.46 18.76 14.89
CA HIS A 289 -37.86 17.65 14.04
C HIS A 289 -38.33 16.50 14.94
N LYS A 290 -39.52 15.95 14.67
CA LYS A 290 -40.06 14.78 15.40
C LYS A 290 -39.12 13.57 15.39
N ILE A 291 -38.21 13.51 14.41
CA ILE A 291 -37.17 12.48 14.29
C ILE A 291 -36.31 12.36 15.56
N TYR A 292 -36.08 13.48 16.28
CA TYR A 292 -35.26 13.45 17.48
C TYR A 292 -35.87 12.54 18.57
N ASP A 293 -37.20 12.42 18.63
CA ASP A 293 -37.91 11.58 19.60
C ASP A 293 -37.75 10.07 19.32
N GLU A 294 -37.26 9.72 18.12
CA GLU A 294 -37.05 8.34 17.67
C GLU A 294 -35.56 7.92 17.71
N LEU A 295 -34.66 8.83 18.08
CA LEU A 295 -33.22 8.55 18.16
C LEU A 295 -32.82 8.11 19.57
N ASP A 296 -32.04 7.04 19.65
CA ASP A 296 -31.58 6.49 20.92
C ASP A 296 -30.20 7.05 21.32
N ASN A 297 -29.98 7.25 22.62
CA ASN A 297 -28.66 7.57 23.20
C ASN A 297 -27.99 8.87 22.69
N ILE A 298 -28.79 9.86 22.30
CA ILE A 298 -28.32 11.20 21.93
C ILE A 298 -28.38 12.16 23.13
N ASP A 299 -27.46 13.13 23.18
CA ASP A 299 -27.48 14.20 24.20
C ASP A 299 -28.21 15.45 23.71
N GLY A 300 -28.41 15.54 22.39
CA GLY A 300 -29.18 16.63 21.80
C GLY A 300 -28.90 16.80 20.31
N ASN A 301 -29.43 17.89 19.77
CA ASN A 301 -29.13 18.34 18.41
C ASN A 301 -27.94 19.31 18.39
N THR A 302 -27.60 19.84 17.21
CA THR A 302 -26.49 20.83 17.06
C THR A 302 -26.67 22.13 17.86
N GLN A 303 -27.87 22.40 18.37
CA GLN A 303 -28.15 23.57 19.21
C GLN A 303 -28.04 23.26 20.71
N GLY A 304 -27.58 22.06 21.08
CA GLY A 304 -27.36 21.65 22.47
C GLY A 304 -28.65 21.47 23.28
N LYS A 305 -29.81 21.35 22.60
CA LYS A 305 -31.11 21.19 23.26
C LYS A 305 -31.71 19.81 22.98
N TYR A 306 -32.28 19.26 24.03
CA TYR A 306 -33.48 18.41 23.96
C TYR A 306 -34.55 19.03 24.86
#